data_AF-A0A1H3QSL9-F1
#
_entry.id   AF-A0A1H3QSL9-F1
#
_cell.length_a   1.000
_cell.length_b   1.000
_cell.length_c   1.000
_cell.angle_alpha   90.00
_cell.angle_beta   90.00
_cell.angle_gamma   90.00
#
_symmetry.space_group_name_H-M   'P 1'
#
loop_
_entity.id
_entity.type
_entity.pdbx_description
1 polymer ?
#
loop_
_entity_poly.entity_id
_entity_poly.type
_entity_poly.pdbx_seq_one_letter_code
_entity_poly.pdbx_strand_id
1 'polypeptide(L)'
;MIVLDTNVLSEPLRPRPSPGVLDWLAGLDEPAAITAVSVGEILCGARSLPDGRRRSELIEGIEAIVRTFRHDILPYGEASARAYAELSEARRSAGRALSVEDGMIAAICRTHGATLATRNERDFEDLGIDIVNPWAL
;
A
#
# COMPACT_ATOMS: atom_id res chain seq x y z
N MET A 1 -13.60 3.69 2.62
CA MET A 1 -12.69 3.32 1.51
C MET A 1 -11.45 2.75 2.11
N ILE A 2 -10.96 1.66 1.54
CA ILE A 2 -9.75 0.99 1.99
C ILE A 2 -8.63 1.24 0.97
N VAL A 3 -7.46 1.64 1.44
CA VAL A 3 -6.25 1.71 0.62
C VAL A 3 -5.43 0.45 0.85
N LEU A 4 -5.13 -0.29 -0.22
CA LEU A 4 -4.30 -1.48 -0.13
C LEU A 4 -2.82 -1.08 -0.14
N ASP A 5 -2.11 -1.42 0.94
CA ASP A 5 -0.66 -1.31 0.98
C ASP A 5 0.01 -2.29 0.00
N THR A 6 1.28 -2.06 -0.32
CA THR A 6 2.07 -2.85 -1.27
C THR A 6 2.11 -4.33 -0.92
N ASN A 7 2.16 -4.67 0.38
CA ASN A 7 2.15 -6.06 0.82
C ASN A 7 0.79 -6.75 0.62
N VAL A 8 -0.34 -6.04 0.76
CA VAL A 8 -1.68 -6.57 0.48
C VAL A 8 -1.89 -6.68 -1.02
N LEU A 9 -1.54 -5.63 -1.76
CA LEU A 9 -1.68 -5.57 -3.21
C LEU A 9 -0.89 -6.67 -3.94
N SER A 10 0.31 -6.99 -3.45
CA SER A 10 1.20 -7.99 -4.05
C SER A 10 0.92 -9.42 -3.61
N GLU A 11 0.11 -9.63 -2.56
CA GLU A 11 -0.14 -10.97 -2.00
C GLU A 11 -0.72 -11.95 -3.05
N PRO A 12 -1.71 -11.58 -3.89
CA PRO A 12 -2.24 -12.48 -4.93
C PRO A 12 -1.21 -12.93 -5.98
N LEU A 13 -0.11 -12.17 -6.14
CA LEU A 13 0.95 -12.49 -7.09
C LEU A 13 2.01 -13.44 -6.53
N ARG A 14 1.93 -13.79 -5.24
CA ARG A 14 2.91 -14.67 -4.61
C ARG A 14 2.72 -16.11 -5.05
N PRO A 15 3.80 -16.92 -5.11
CA PRO A 15 3.69 -18.35 -5.41
C PRO A 15 2.83 -19.14 -4.42
N ARG A 16 2.70 -18.64 -3.18
CA ARG A 16 1.88 -19.20 -2.10
C ARG A 16 1.20 -18.06 -1.35
N PRO A 17 0.06 -17.55 -1.87
CA PRO A 17 -0.67 -16.48 -1.23
C PRO A 17 -1.40 -17.00 0.02
N SER A 18 -1.63 -16.12 1.00
CA SER A 18 -2.48 -16.39 2.16
C SER A 18 -3.95 -16.50 1.74
N PRO A 19 -4.62 -17.66 1.94
CA PRO A 19 -6.04 -17.81 1.59
C PRO A 19 -6.93 -16.79 2.27
N GLY A 20 -6.70 -16.50 3.56
CA GLY A 20 -7.51 -15.53 4.30
C GLY A 20 -7.43 -14.10 3.74
N VAL A 21 -6.28 -13.72 3.18
CA VAL A 21 -6.14 -12.40 2.53
C VAL A 21 -6.87 -12.39 1.19
N LEU A 22 -6.83 -13.49 0.43
CA LEU A 22 -7.57 -13.61 -0.83
C LEU A 22 -9.08 -13.56 -0.58
N ASP A 23 -9.56 -14.29 0.43
CA ASP A 23 -10.97 -14.33 0.82
C ASP A 23 -11.43 -12.95 1.31
N TRP A 24 -10.60 -12.27 2.10
CA TRP A 24 -10.88 -10.90 2.55
C TRP A 24 -10.93 -9.91 1.38
N LEU A 25 -9.98 -9.96 0.45
CA LEU A 25 -9.98 -9.13 -0.76
C LEU A 25 -11.23 -9.37 -1.62
N ALA A 26 -11.66 -10.62 -1.75
CA ALA A 26 -12.85 -11.00 -2.51
C ALA A 26 -14.16 -10.58 -1.82
N GLY A 27 -14.14 -10.43 -0.49
CA GLY A 27 -15.30 -10.09 0.33
C GLY A 27 -15.38 -8.61 0.74
N LEU A 28 -14.60 -7.72 0.11
CA LEU A 28 -14.66 -6.29 0.43
C LEU A 28 -16.01 -5.67 0.03
N ASP A 29 -16.76 -5.20 1.03
CA ASP A 29 -17.99 -4.41 0.82
C ASP A 29 -17.69 -2.93 0.54
N GLU A 30 -16.52 -2.44 0.97
CA GLU A 30 -16.08 -1.06 0.76
C GLU A 30 -15.24 -0.91 -0.52
N PRO A 31 -15.30 0.26 -1.19
CA PRO A 31 -14.41 0.56 -2.31
C PRO A 31 -12.93 0.47 -1.89
N ALA A 32 -12.15 -0.22 -2.72
CA ALA A 32 -10.71 -0.36 -2.56
C ALA A 32 -9.95 0.56 -3.53
N ALA A 33 -8.86 1.14 -3.06
CA ALA A 33 -7.94 1.99 -3.81
C ALA A 33 -6.49 1.55 -3.59
N ILE A 34 -5.58 2.01 -4.43
CA ILE A 34 -4.13 1.84 -4.25
C ILE A 34 -3.43 3.18 -4.34
N THR A 35 -2.20 3.29 -3.84
CA THR A 35 -1.42 4.52 -3.98
C THR A 35 -0.48 4.44 -5.18
N ALA A 36 -0.19 5.59 -5.81
CA ALA A 36 0.87 5.67 -6.81
C ALA A 36 2.25 5.27 -6.25
N VAL A 37 2.45 5.44 -4.94
CA VAL A 37 3.66 5.00 -4.23
C VAL A 37 3.76 3.47 -4.27
N SER A 38 2.70 2.76 -3.89
CA SER A 38 2.64 1.30 -3.90
C SER A 38 2.80 0.71 -5.30
N VAL A 39 2.27 1.38 -6.33
CA VAL A 39 2.51 1.02 -7.74
C VAL A 39 4.00 1.14 -8.10
N GLY A 40 4.66 2.21 -7.66
CA GLY A 40 6.10 2.39 -7.83
C GLY A 40 6.90 1.30 -7.14
N GLU A 41 6.60 1.00 -5.87
CA GLU A 41 7.30 0.00 -5.06
C GLU A 41 7.22 -1.40 -5.68
N ILE A 42 6.01 -1.85 -6.04
CA ILE A 42 5.82 -3.20 -6.59
C ILE A 42 6.52 -3.36 -7.96
N LEU A 43 6.50 -2.32 -8.80
CA LEU A 43 7.21 -2.31 -10.07
C LEU A 43 8.74 -2.29 -9.88
N CYS A 44 9.25 -1.50 -8.94
CA CYS A 44 10.67 -1.51 -8.56
C CYS A 44 11.11 -2.89 -8.08
N GLY A 45 10.32 -3.52 -7.20
CA GLY A 45 10.56 -4.87 -6.72
C GLY A 45 10.63 -5.90 -7.85
N ALA A 46 9.67 -5.88 -8.77
CA ALA A 46 9.70 -6.76 -9.94
C ALA A 46 10.89 -6.47 -10.86
N ARG A 47 11.22 -5.20 -11.09
CA ARG A 47 12.32 -4.80 -11.97
C ARG A 47 13.70 -5.11 -11.41
N SER A 48 13.82 -5.31 -10.10
CA SER A 48 15.06 -5.75 -9.44
C SER A 48 15.46 -7.20 -9.74
N LEU A 49 14.52 -8.02 -10.24
CA LEU A 49 14.82 -9.38 -10.68
C LEU A 49 15.70 -9.36 -11.95
N PRO A 50 16.56 -10.37 -12.16
CA PRO A 50 17.27 -10.55 -13.42
C PRO A 50 16.31 -10.66 -14.60
N ASP A 51 16.76 -10.22 -15.77
CA ASP A 51 15.99 -10.40 -17.00
C ASP A 51 15.68 -11.88 -17.25
N GLY A 52 14.43 -12.17 -17.58
CA GLY A 52 13.97 -13.53 -17.81
C GLY A 52 12.48 -13.70 -17.55
N ARG A 53 12.00 -14.92 -17.79
CA ARG A 53 10.58 -15.28 -17.76
C ARG A 53 9.87 -14.85 -16.47
N ARG A 54 10.47 -15.12 -15.32
CA ARG A 54 9.91 -14.77 -14.00
C ARG A 54 9.65 -13.27 -13.85
N ARG A 55 10.57 -12.44 -14.32
CA ARG A 55 10.45 -10.97 -14.26
C ARG A 55 9.31 -10.50 -15.16
N SER A 56 9.26 -11.00 -16.39
CA SER A 56 8.21 -10.65 -17.36
C SER A 56 6.83 -11.04 -16.85
N GLU A 57 6.65 -12.28 -16.38
CA GLU A 57 5.37 -12.76 -15.84
C GLU A 57 4.92 -11.96 -14.61
N LEU A 58 5.85 -11.59 -13.72
CA LEU A 58 5.51 -10.76 -12.55
C LEU A 58 5.10 -9.34 -12.96
N ILE A 59 5.83 -8.70 -13.88
CA ILE A 59 5.47 -7.36 -14.39
C ILE A 59 4.10 -7.40 -15.06
N GLU A 60 3.81 -8.41 -15.89
CA GLU A 60 2.50 -8.57 -16.52
C GLU A 60 1.37 -8.73 -15.49
N GLY A 61 1.59 -9.51 -14.43
CA GLY A 61 0.64 -9.65 -13.32
C GLY A 61 0.39 -8.34 -12.57
N ILE A 62 1.45 -7.57 -12.30
CA ILE A 62 1.35 -6.25 -11.67
C ILE A 62 0.54 -5.30 -12.56
N GLU A 63 0.88 -5.21 -13.85
CA GLU A 63 0.19 -4.33 -14.80
C GLU A 63 -1.29 -4.69 -14.96
N ALA A 64 -1.65 -5.97 -14.87
CA ALA A 64 -3.03 -6.42 -14.86
C ALA A 64 -3.79 -5.90 -13.62
N ILE A 65 -3.18 -6.00 -12.43
CA ILE A 65 -3.75 -5.46 -11.19
C ILE A 65 -3.88 -3.94 -11.25
N VAL A 66 -2.83 -3.22 -11.65
CA VAL A 66 -2.83 -1.76 -11.77
C VAL A 66 -3.94 -1.28 -12.71
N ARG A 67 -4.20 -2.01 -13.79
CA ARG A 67 -5.28 -1.70 -14.74
C ARG A 67 -6.68 -1.83 -14.14
N THR A 68 -6.86 -2.75 -13.19
CA THR A 68 -8.11 -2.90 -12.42
C THR A 68 -8.37 -1.67 -11.57
N PHE A 69 -7.33 -1.11 -10.96
CA PHE A 69 -7.41 0.07 -10.10
C PHE A 69 -7.20 1.40 -10.83
N ARG A 70 -7.15 1.45 -12.16
CA ARG A 70 -6.71 2.65 -12.91
C ARG A 70 -7.44 3.96 -12.59
N HIS A 71 -8.66 3.89 -12.05
CA HIS A 71 -9.47 5.05 -11.64
C HIS A 71 -9.38 5.35 -10.13
N ASP A 72 -8.79 4.43 -9.38
CA ASP A 72 -8.68 4.41 -7.91
C ASP A 72 -7.20 4.37 -7.47
N ILE A 73 -6.29 4.86 -8.34
CA ILE A 73 -4.88 5.11 -7.99
C ILE A 73 -4.79 6.51 -7.40
N LEU A 74 -4.53 6.59 -6.10
CA LEU A 74 -4.41 7.84 -5.37
C LEU A 74 -3.00 8.43 -5.56
N PRO A 75 -2.87 9.67 -6.11
CA PRO A 75 -1.58 10.29 -6.33
C PRO A 75 -0.99 10.87 -5.03
N TYR A 76 0.34 10.97 -4.98
CA TYR A 76 1.01 11.80 -3.97
C TYR A 76 1.03 13.26 -4.44
N GLY A 77 0.05 14.04 -4.00
CA GLY A 77 -0.11 15.46 -4.32
C GLY A 77 0.28 16.41 -3.19
N GLU A 78 0.08 17.73 -3.40
CA GLU A 78 0.43 18.77 -2.43
C GLU A 78 -0.19 18.55 -1.05
N ALA A 79 -1.49 18.19 -0.99
CA ALA A 79 -2.18 17.95 0.28
C ALA A 79 -1.53 16.81 1.07
N SER A 80 -1.22 15.69 0.41
CA SER A 80 -0.52 14.56 1.02
C SER A 80 0.91 14.94 1.41
N ALA A 81 1.59 15.80 0.65
CA ALA A 81 2.92 16.27 1.02
C ALA A 81 2.94 17.12 2.31
N ARG A 82 1.91 17.95 2.51
CA ARG A 82 1.74 18.70 3.77
C ARG A 82 1.45 17.77 4.94
N ALA A 83 0.52 16.82 4.76
CA ALA A 83 0.22 15.82 5.77
C ALA A 83 1.46 14.95 6.12
N TYR A 84 2.26 14.57 5.13
CA TYR A 84 3.53 13.85 5.35
C TYR A 84 4.49 14.62 6.26
N ALA A 85 4.63 15.94 6.05
CA ALA A 85 5.51 16.76 6.87
C ALA A 85 5.07 16.76 8.34
N GLU A 86 3.78 16.90 8.61
CA GLU A 86 3.20 16.80 9.96
C GLU A 86 3.44 15.43 10.59
N LEU A 87 3.18 14.35 9.85
CA LEU A 87 3.39 12.97 10.33
C LEU A 87 4.86 12.70 10.64
N SER A 88 5.77 13.19 9.79
CA SER A 88 7.21 13.05 9.95
C SER A 88 7.73 13.82 11.17
N GLU A 89 7.23 15.03 11.40
CA GLU A 89 7.54 15.83 12.59
C GLU A 89 7.07 15.12 13.87
N ALA A 90 5.83 14.62 13.88
CA ALA A 90 5.25 13.91 15.01
C ALA A 90 6.04 12.63 15.35
N ARG A 91 6.36 11.79 14.34
CA ARG A 91 7.16 10.57 14.52
C ARG A 91 8.56 10.86 15.04
N ARG A 92 9.24 11.86 14.46
CA ARG A 92 10.56 12.29 14.90
C ARG A 92 10.54 12.78 16.35
N SER A 93 9.54 13.58 16.71
CA SER A 93 9.38 14.10 18.08
C SER A 93 9.12 12.98 19.09
N ALA A 94 8.48 11.89 18.65
CA ALA A 94 8.29 10.68 19.43
C ALA A 94 9.50 9.71 19.40
N GLY A 95 10.64 10.10 18.79
CA GLY A 95 11.84 9.26 18.71
C GLY A 95 11.71 8.03 17.80
N ARG A 96 10.72 8.02 16.89
CA ARG A 96 10.46 6.92 15.96
C ARG A 96 10.79 7.34 14.53
N ALA A 97 11.34 6.40 13.76
CA ALA A 97 11.50 6.59 12.33
C ALA A 97 10.15 6.44 11.61
N LEU A 98 10.02 7.13 10.48
CA LEU A 98 8.99 6.92 9.47
C LEU A 98 9.72 6.86 8.14
N SER A 99 9.58 5.75 7.42
CA SER A 99 10.15 5.66 6.08
C SER A 99 9.47 6.68 5.17
N VAL A 100 10.13 7.07 4.08
CA VAL A 100 9.56 8.07 3.17
C VAL A 100 8.31 7.50 2.52
N GLU A 101 8.38 6.25 2.06
CA GLU A 101 7.32 5.53 1.35
C GLU A 101 6.10 5.30 2.27
N ASP A 102 6.29 4.76 3.47
CA ASP A 102 5.21 4.57 4.44
C ASP A 102 4.59 5.91 4.85
N GLY A 103 5.42 6.94 5.02
CA GLY A 103 4.94 8.27 5.32
C GLY A 103 4.09 8.86 4.19
N MET A 104 4.47 8.66 2.93
CA MET A 104 3.68 9.10 1.78
C MET A 104 2.35 8.33 1.71
N ILE A 105 2.36 7.02 1.92
CA ILE A 105 1.14 6.17 1.94
C ILE A 105 0.22 6.61 3.09
N ALA A 106 0.74 6.76 4.29
CA ALA A 106 -0.01 7.22 5.46
C ALA A 106 -0.62 8.60 5.23
N ALA A 107 0.14 9.52 4.62
CA ALA A 107 -0.34 10.85 4.31
C ALA A 107 -1.48 10.85 3.28
N ILE A 108 -1.40 10.00 2.25
CA ILE A 108 -2.50 9.79 1.29
C ILE A 108 -3.73 9.24 2.01
N CYS A 109 -3.57 8.24 2.87
CA CYS A 109 -4.70 7.69 3.64
C CYS A 109 -5.36 8.76 4.51
N ARG A 110 -4.55 9.56 5.21
CA ARG A 110 -5.02 10.64 6.08
C ARG A 110 -5.78 11.73 5.32
N THR A 111 -5.31 12.15 4.14
CA THR A 111 -5.98 13.18 3.35
C THR A 111 -7.27 12.70 2.70
N HIS A 112 -7.40 11.41 2.45
CA HIS A 112 -8.61 10.79 1.91
C HIS A 112 -9.56 10.22 2.98
N GLY A 113 -9.20 10.28 4.26
CA GLY A 113 -9.97 9.64 5.34
C GLY A 113 -10.12 8.13 5.14
N ALA A 114 -9.11 7.48 4.58
CA ALA A 114 -9.14 6.07 4.22
C ALA A 114 -8.48 5.19 5.29
N THR A 115 -8.98 3.96 5.41
CA THR A 115 -8.36 2.91 6.22
C THR A 115 -7.24 2.26 5.40
N LEU A 116 -6.06 2.09 5.99
CA LEU A 116 -4.95 1.38 5.36
C LEU A 116 -5.04 -0.12 5.64
N ALA A 117 -5.09 -0.93 4.59
CA ALA A 117 -4.93 -2.37 4.71
C ALA A 117 -3.45 -2.75 4.60
N THR A 118 -2.86 -3.23 5.68
CA THR A 118 -1.43 -3.60 5.72
C THR A 118 -1.14 -4.72 6.71
N ARG A 119 -0.11 -5.52 6.43
CA ARG A 119 0.50 -6.42 7.40
C ARG A 119 1.39 -5.70 8.43
N ASN A 120 1.87 -4.50 8.10
CA ASN A 120 2.94 -3.80 8.81
C ASN A 120 2.38 -2.78 9.83
N GLU A 121 1.41 -3.18 10.66
CA GLU A 121 0.69 -2.28 11.58
C GLU A 121 1.60 -1.31 12.35
N ARG A 122 2.72 -1.83 12.89
CA ARG A 122 3.69 -1.06 13.69
C ARG A 122 4.29 0.14 12.96
N ASP A 123 4.46 0.03 11.66
CA ASP A 123 5.04 1.10 10.85
C ASP A 123 4.08 2.29 10.75
N PHE A 124 2.79 2.07 11.00
CA PHE A 124 1.71 3.06 10.88
C PHE A 124 1.04 3.44 12.23
N GLU A 125 1.45 2.83 13.34
CA GLU A 125 0.96 3.18 14.68
C GLU A 125 1.09 4.69 14.98
N ASP A 126 0.08 5.27 15.65
CA ASP A 126 0.01 6.68 16.04
C ASP A 126 0.16 7.70 14.89
N LEU A 127 -0.07 7.30 13.63
CA LEU A 127 -0.13 8.22 12.49
C LEU A 127 -1.53 8.83 12.28
N GLY A 128 -2.49 8.52 13.16
CA GLY A 128 -3.85 9.04 13.06
C GLY A 128 -4.62 8.54 11.83
N ILE A 129 -4.31 7.33 11.38
CA ILE A 129 -5.02 6.61 10.32
C ILE A 129 -5.58 5.30 10.88
N ASP A 130 -6.72 4.87 10.37
CA ASP A 130 -7.26 3.55 10.69
C ASP A 130 -6.49 2.48 9.92
N ILE A 131 -6.29 1.33 10.55
CA ILE A 131 -5.55 0.20 9.98
C ILE A 131 -6.40 -1.07 10.06
N VAL A 132 -6.37 -1.86 8.99
CA VAL A 132 -6.88 -3.23 8.97
C VAL A 132 -5.77 -4.18 8.53
N ASN A 133 -5.59 -5.29 9.26
CA ASN A 133 -4.61 -6.31 8.90
C ASN A 133 -5.32 -7.60 8.49
N PRO A 134 -5.40 -7.89 7.18
CA PRO A 134 -6.15 -9.05 6.70
C PRO A 134 -5.51 -10.41 7.04
N TRP A 135 -4.28 -10.44 7.57
CA TRP A 135 -3.69 -11.67 8.10
C TRP A 135 -4.11 -11.98 9.54
N ALA A 136 -4.75 -11.04 10.23
CA ALA A 136 -5.15 -11.14 11.63
C ALA A 136 -6.68 -11.20 11.83
N LEU A 137 -7.45 -11.24 10.74
CA LEU A 137 -8.91 -11.37 10.75
C LEU A 137 -9.38 -12.82 10.87
#